data_AF-A0A2H6IF86-F1
#
_entry.id   AF-A0A2H6IF86-F1
#
_cell.length_a   1.000
_cell.length_b   1.000
_cell.length_c   1.000
_cell.angle_alpha   90.00
_cell.angle_beta   90.00
_cell.angle_gamma   90.00
#
_symmetry.space_group_name_H-M   'P 1'
#
loop_
_entity.id
_entity.type
_entity.pdbx_description
1 polymer ?
#
loop_
_entity_poly.entity_id
_entity_poly.type
_entity_poly.pdbx_seq_one_letter_code
_entity_poly.pdbx_strand_id
1 'polypeptide(L)' 'MKTGNRVRHIRYDTWGEGVVVEEKHSSLEGGFCFVKVLFEDGEERSFINNLDNECCCYYAGLRLI' A
#
# COMPACT_ATOMS: atom_id res chain seq x y z
N MET A 1 4.62 0.86 5.08
CA MET A 1 3.91 -0.43 5.19
C MET A 1 4.83 -1.54 4.74
N LYS A 2 4.63 -2.77 5.23
CA LYS A 2 5.50 -3.92 4.97
C LYS A 2 4.67 -5.16 4.65
N THR A 3 5.27 -6.14 3.98
CA THR A 3 4.65 -7.44 3.70
C THR A 3 4.07 -8.07 4.98
N GLY A 4 2.85 -8.61 4.86
CA GLY A 4 2.09 -9.21 5.97
C GLY A 4 1.26 -8.22 6.79
N ASN A 5 1.40 -6.90 6.60
CA ASN A 5 0.51 -5.94 7.24
C ASN A 5 -0.92 -6.08 6.72
N ARG A 6 -1.89 -6.09 7.64
CA ARG A 6 -3.32 -5.92 7.32
C ARG A 6 -3.64 -4.44 7.22
N VAL A 7 -4.41 -4.08 6.21
CA VAL A 7 -4.73 -2.70 5.88
C VAL A 7 -6.18 -2.57 5.45
N ARG A 8 -6.71 -1.35 5.53
CA ARG A 8 -7.97 -0.95 4.87
C ARG A 8 -7.80 0.37 4.15
N HIS A 9 -8.64 0.63 3.15
CA HIS A 9 -8.65 1.90 2.45
C HIS A 9 -9.82 2.78 2.89
N ILE A 10 -9.54 3.95 3.49
CA ILE A 10 -10.58 4.79 4.10
C ILE A 10 -11.58 5.41 3.11
N ARG A 11 -11.23 5.48 1.83
CA ARG A 11 -12.10 6.04 0.76
C ARG A 11 -12.81 4.96 -0.06
N TYR A 12 -12.39 3.71 0.06
CA TYR A 12 -12.87 2.60 -0.77
C TYR A 12 -13.20 1.41 0.13
N ASP A 13 -14.19 1.60 1.00
CA ASP A 13 -14.61 0.60 1.99
C ASP A 13 -15.08 -0.71 1.33
N THR A 14 -15.58 -0.62 0.08
CA THR A 14 -16.01 -1.77 -0.71
C THR A 14 -14.88 -2.73 -1.09
N TRP A 15 -13.61 -2.33 -0.96
CA TRP A 15 -12.48 -3.24 -1.18
C TRP A 15 -12.29 -4.22 0.00
N GLY A 16 -12.90 -3.94 1.14
CA GLY A 16 -12.71 -4.70 2.36
C GLY A 16 -11.31 -4.51 2.97
N GLU A 17 -10.91 -5.47 3.79
CA GLU A 17 -9.55 -5.53 4.30
C GLU A 17 -8.59 -6.01 3.20
N GLY A 18 -7.31 -5.71 3.36
CA GLY A 18 -6.28 -6.20 2.47
C GLY A 18 -5.02 -6.60 3.24
N VAL A 19 -4.22 -7.44 2.60
CA VAL A 19 -2.92 -7.86 3.11
C VAL A 19 -1.84 -7.38 2.15
N VAL A 20 -0.79 -6.76 2.68
CA VAL A 20 0.40 -6.42 1.88
C VAL A 20 1.10 -7.73 1.50
N VAL A 21 1.08 -8.07 0.21
CA VAL A 21 1.67 -9.31 -0.32
C VAL A 21 3.06 -9.09 -0.91
N GLU A 22 3.39 -7.85 -1.28
CA GLU A 22 4.69 -7.51 -1.86
C GLU A 22 5.15 -6.14 -1.36
N GLU A 23 6.45 -6.01 -1.15
CA GLU A 23 7.13 -4.75 -0.86
C GLU A 23 8.38 -4.68 -1.73
N LYS A 24 8.53 -3.59 -2.48
CA LYS A 24 9.69 -3.34 -3.32
C LYS A 24 10.33 -2.02 -2.95
N HIS A 25 11.65 -2.07 -2.76
CA HIS A 25 12.49 -0.92 -2.45
C HIS A 25 13.54 -0.76 -3.54
N SER A 26 13.67 0.45 -4.06
CA SER A 26 14.83 0.78 -4.88
C SER A 26 16.07 0.95 -4.00
N SER A 27 17.21 0.45 -4.47
CA SER A 27 18.52 0.62 -3.83
C SER A 27 19.25 1.88 -4.29
N LEU A 28 18.65 2.66 -5.20
CA LEU A 28 19.22 3.90 -5.72
C LEU A 28 18.71 5.09 -4.91
N GLU A 29 19.58 6.08 -4.69
CA GLU A 29 19.17 7.35 -4.08
C GLU A 29 18.07 8.03 -4.95
N GLY A 30 16.97 8.41 -4.30
CA GLY A 30 15.78 8.94 -4.98
C GLY A 30 14.88 7.89 -5.63
N GLY A 31 15.20 6.60 -5.47
CA GLY A 31 14.41 5.51 -6.03
C GLY A 31 13.05 5.32 -5.33
N PHE A 32 12.10 4.73 -6.06
CA PHE A 32 10.74 4.52 -5.56
C PHE A 32 10.63 3.28 -4.67
N CYS A 33 9.80 3.39 -3.64
CA CYS A 33 9.31 2.26 -2.85
C CYS A 33 7.82 2.06 -3.12
N PHE A 34 7.37 0.83 -3.27
CA PHE A 34 5.95 0.51 -3.40
C PHE A 34 5.58 -0.77 -2.68
N VAL A 35 4.29 -0.87 -2.34
CA VAL A 35 3.67 -2.07 -1.76
C VAL A 35 2.53 -2.53 -2.64
N LYS A 36 2.32 -3.83 -2.72
CA LYS A 36 1.15 -4.44 -3.34
C LYS A 36 0.26 -5.01 -2.27
N VAL A 37 -1.02 -4.70 -2.34
CA VAL A 37 -2.06 -5.18 -1.41
C VAL A 37 -3.03 -6.04 -2.17
N LEU A 38 -3.29 -7.26 -1.67
CA LEU A 38 -4.41 -8.09 -2.10
C LEU A 38 -5.59 -7.79 -1.17
N PHE A 39 -6.67 -7.26 -1.74
CA PHE A 39 -7.89 -6.91 -1.02
C PHE A 39 -8.91 -8.07 -1.04
N GLU A 40 -9.87 -8.03 -0.11
CA GLU A 40 -10.94 -9.03 -0.01
C GLU A 40 -11.87 -9.06 -1.23
N ASP A 41 -11.92 -7.97 -2.00
CA ASP A 41 -12.60 -7.94 -3.29
C ASP A 41 -11.89 -8.77 -4.38
N GLY A 42 -10.73 -9.37 -4.06
CA GLY A 42 -9.96 -10.25 -4.93
C GLY A 42 -8.94 -9.52 -5.80
N GLU A 43 -8.90 -8.18 -5.76
CA GLU A 43 -8.06 -7.38 -6.64
C GLU A 43 -6.74 -6.99 -5.96
N GLU A 44 -5.66 -7.05 -6.73
CA GLU A 44 -4.34 -6.55 -6.32
C GLU A 44 -4.18 -5.09 -6.68
N ARG A 45 -3.73 -4.26 -5.73
CA ARG A 45 -3.49 -2.83 -5.96
C ARG A 45 -2.14 -2.40 -5.41
N SER A 46 -1.41 -1.63 -6.21
CA SER A 46 -0.07 -1.13 -5.87
C SER A 46 -0.14 0.32 -5.36
N PHE A 47 0.59 0.62 -4.30
CA PHE A 47 0.67 1.95 -3.71
C PHE A 47 2.12 2.37 -3.50
N ILE A 48 2.41 3.65 -3.68
CA ILE A 48 3.72 4.21 -3.35
C ILE A 48 3.91 4.17 -1.84
N ASN A 49 5.02 3.63 -1.37
CA ASN A 49 5.32 3.47 0.05
C ASN A 49 6.49 4.37 0.44
N ASN A 50 6.41 5.64 0.04
CA ASN A 50 7.41 6.67 0.34
C ASN A 50 6.68 7.90 0.93
N LEU A 51 7.02 8.30 2.15
CA LEU A 51 6.38 9.43 2.85
C LEU A 51 6.72 10.80 2.26
N ASP A 52 7.80 10.91 1.50
CA ASP A 52 8.20 12.13 0.78
C ASP A 52 7.43 12.28 -0.54
N ASN A 53 6.68 11.26 -0.95
CA ASN A 53 5.85 11.30 -2.14
C ASN A 53 4.41 11.70 -1.79
N GLU A 54 3.85 12.67 -2.50
CA GLU A 54 2.47 13.14 -2.31
C GLU A 54 1.40 12.05 -2.50
N CYS A 55 1.70 11.04 -3.31
CA CYS A 55 0.87 9.88 -3.57
C CYS A 55 1.21 8.68 -2.66
N CYS A 56 1.91 8.90 -1.54
CA CYS A 56 2.17 7.87 -0.53
C CYS A 56 0.87 7.14 -0.15
N CYS A 57 0.95 5.84 0.08
CA CYS A 57 -0.16 4.97 0.45
C CYS A 57 -0.91 5.54 1.67
N TYR A 58 -0.18 6.14 2.61
CA TYR A 58 -0.77 6.81 3.77
C TYR A 58 -1.62 8.03 3.37
N TYR A 59 -1.15 8.89 2.47
CA TYR A 59 -1.92 10.04 1.99
C TYR A 59 -3.06 9.65 1.03
N ALA A 60 -2.87 8.56 0.27
CA ALA A 60 -3.88 8.00 -0.62
C ALA A 60 -5.10 7.44 0.16
N GLY A 61 -4.90 7.02 1.42
CA GLY A 61 -5.97 6.59 2.31
C GLY A 61 -5.80 5.18 2.88
N LEU A 62 -4.67 4.52 2.64
CA LEU A 62 -4.36 3.21 3.20
C LEU A 62 -4.01 3.34 4.68
N ARG A 63 -4.62 2.52 5.55
CA ARG A 63 -4.41 2.52 7.00
C ARG A 63 -4.12 1.11 7.49
N LEU A 64 -3.19 0.99 8.44
CA LEU A 64 -2.97 -0.26 9.17
C LEU A 64 -4.17 -0.56 10.06
N ILE A 65 -4.45 -1.86 10.25
CA ILE A 65 -5.45 -2.40 11.18
C ILE A 65 -4.71 -2.97 12.40
#